data_AF-A0A536I3A0-F1
#
_entry.id   AF-A0A536I3A0-F1
#
_cell.length_a   1.000
_cell.length_b   1.000
_cell.length_c   1.000
_cell.angle_alpha   90.00
_cell.angle_beta   90.00
_cell.angle_gamma   90.00
#
_symmetry.space_group_name_H-M   'P 1'
#
loop_
_entity.id
_entity.type
_entity.pdbx_description
1 polymer ?
#
loop_
_entity_poly.entity_id
_entity_poly.type
_entity_poly.pdbx_seq_one_letter_code
_entity_poly.pdbx_strand_id
1 'polypeptide(L)'
;MGPRPVRAAITVTLSTLLSYLHYFAFVLVYLLIFAIFARAAASWFVRDSQSSLMRFLFDVTEPILAPLRRFIPSGMGVDFSPMIAILILFLFVNLLGTS
;
A
#
# COMPACT_ATOMS: atom_id res chain seq x y z
N MET A 1 24.01 15.17 39.29
CA MET A 1 23.58 13.75 39.14
C MET A 1 23.15 13.58 37.67
N GLY A 2 24.03 13.08 36.80
CA GLY A 2 23.79 13.03 35.35
C GLY A 2 22.72 12.01 34.95
N PRO A 3 22.12 12.13 33.74
CA PRO A 3 21.17 11.15 33.24
C PRO A 3 21.82 9.76 33.26
N ARG A 4 21.13 8.80 33.88
CA ARG A 4 21.63 7.42 33.97
C ARG A 4 21.74 6.84 32.55
N PRO A 5 22.90 6.28 32.15
CA PRO A 5 23.19 5.86 30.77
C PRO A 5 22.15 4.89 30.20
N VAL A 6 21.49 4.11 31.07
CA VAL A 6 20.42 3.19 30.71
C VAL A 6 19.20 3.89 30.10
N ARG A 7 18.79 5.06 30.61
CA ARG A 7 17.62 5.79 30.07
C ARG A 7 17.87 6.26 28.64
N ALA A 8 19.07 6.77 28.37
CA ALA A 8 19.46 7.19 27.02
C ALA A 8 19.49 6.01 26.04
N ALA A 9 20.06 4.87 26.44
CA ALA A 9 20.13 3.67 25.60
C ALA A 9 18.74 3.11 25.24
N ILE A 10 17.80 3.12 26.19
CA ILE A 10 16.41 2.67 25.94
C ILE A 10 15.73 3.61 24.95
N THR A 11 15.78 4.93 25.17
CA THR A 11 15.13 5.90 24.27
C THR A 11 15.67 5.81 22.85
N VAL A 12 16.98 5.67 22.68
CA VAL A 12 17.60 5.51 21.35
C VAL A 12 17.12 4.22 20.69
N THR A 13 17.22 3.07 21.37
CA THR A 13 16.80 1.78 20.81
C THR A 13 15.32 1.77 20.40
N LEU A 14 14.45 2.34 21.25
CA LEU A 14 13.02 2.44 20.95
C LEU A 14 12.77 3.35 19.75
N SER A 15 13.43 4.51 19.67
CA SER A 15 13.29 5.41 18.53
C SER A 15 13.73 4.75 17.22
N THR A 16 14.83 3.99 17.24
CA THR A 16 15.32 3.27 16.07
C THR A 16 14.35 2.18 15.62
N LEU A 17 13.79 1.40 16.57
CA LEU A 17 12.79 0.39 16.25
C LEU A 17 11.55 1.00 15.58
N LEU A 18 11.07 2.13 16.12
CA LEU A 18 9.94 2.86 15.55
C LEU A 18 10.25 3.36 14.13
N SER A 19 11.45 3.87 13.88
CA SER A 19 11.88 4.28 12.54
C SER A 19 11.87 3.13 11.54
N TYR A 20 12.33 1.94 11.93
CA TYR A 20 12.29 0.77 11.05
C TYR A 20 10.86 0.32 10.72
N LEU A 21 9.97 0.31 11.72
CA LEU A 21 8.55 -0.02 11.50
C LEU A 21 7.87 0.98 10.59
N HIS A 22 8.15 2.28 10.78
CA HIS A 22 7.64 3.34 9.93
C HIS A 22 8.11 3.18 8.48
N TYR A 23 9.41 2.96 8.26
CA TYR A 23 9.97 2.75 6.94
C TYR A 23 9.38 1.50 6.26
N PHE A 24 9.24 0.41 7.01
CA PHE A 24 8.62 -0.82 6.51
C PHE A 24 7.18 -0.59 6.05
N ALA A 25 6.36 0.12 6.84
CA ALA A 25 4.99 0.47 6.46
C ALA A 25 4.96 1.32 5.18
N PHE A 26 5.86 2.30 5.06
CA PHE A 26 6.00 3.13 3.88
C PHE A 26 6.28 2.32 2.61
N VAL A 27 7.27 1.43 2.67
CA VAL A 27 7.63 0.55 1.55
C VAL A 27 6.46 -0.37 1.19
N LEU A 28 5.77 -0.94 2.18
CA LEU A 28 4.63 -1.82 1.95
C LEU A 28 3.50 -1.12 1.18
N VAL A 29 3.17 0.13 1.55
CA VAL A 29 2.13 0.90 0.86
C VAL A 29 2.52 1.21 -0.58
N TYR A 30 3.78 1.61 -0.82
CA TYR A 30 4.26 1.84 -2.19
C TYR A 30 4.24 0.56 -3.05
N LEU A 31 4.57 -0.60 -2.47
CA LEU A 31 4.44 -1.89 -3.15
C LEU A 31 2.99 -2.20 -3.51
N LEU A 32 2.04 -1.89 -2.63
CA LEU A 32 0.61 -2.05 -2.92
C LEU A 32 0.13 -1.12 -4.04
N ILE A 33 0.56 0.16 -4.02
CA ILE A 33 0.27 1.11 -5.11
C ILE A 33 0.81 0.56 -6.44
N PHE A 34 2.05 0.08 -6.45
CA PHE A 34 2.66 -0.49 -7.63
C PHE A 34 1.93 -1.75 -8.11
N ALA A 35 1.50 -2.64 -7.20
CA ALA A 35 0.74 -3.83 -7.55
C ALA A 35 -0.64 -3.49 -8.16
N ILE A 36 -1.35 -2.49 -7.60
CA ILE A 36 -2.62 -2.01 -8.15
C ILE A 36 -2.41 -1.41 -9.56
N PHE A 37 -1.36 -0.60 -9.72
CA PHE A 37 -0.99 -0.05 -11.02
C PHE A 37 -0.64 -1.15 -12.02
N ALA A 38 0.17 -2.13 -11.62
CA ALA A 38 0.55 -3.27 -12.45
C ALA A 38 -0.67 -4.09 -12.86
N ARG A 39 -1.63 -4.34 -11.96
CA ARG A 39 -2.90 -5.01 -12.28
C ARG A 39 -3.71 -4.22 -13.31
N ALA A 40 -3.84 -2.91 -13.12
CA ALA A 40 -4.58 -2.04 -14.03
C ALA A 40 -3.91 -2.00 -15.43
N ALA A 41 -2.59 -1.82 -15.48
CA ALA A 41 -1.84 -1.84 -16.73
C ALA A 41 -1.91 -3.21 -17.41
N ALA A 42 -1.73 -4.31 -16.66
CA ALA A 42 -1.82 -5.67 -17.18
C ALA A 42 -3.20 -5.97 -17.76
N SER A 43 -4.29 -5.38 -17.24
CA SER A 43 -5.65 -5.58 -17.77
C SER A 43 -5.82 -5.11 -19.23
N TRP A 44 -4.96 -4.21 -19.72
CA TRP A 44 -4.98 -3.73 -21.11
C TRP A 44 -4.17 -4.61 -22.07
N PHE A 45 -3.11 -5.24 -21.58
CA PHE A 45 -2.17 -6.00 -22.43
C PHE A 45 -2.34 -7.52 -22.32
N VAL A 46 -2.74 -8.00 -21.15
CA VAL A 46 -2.85 -9.43 -20.82
C VAL A 46 -4.31 -9.86 -20.96
N ARG A 47 -4.62 -10.60 -22.03
CA ARG A 47 -5.95 -11.23 -22.20
C ARG A 47 -6.13 -12.48 -21.35
N ASP A 48 -5.04 -13.16 -20.98
CA ASP A 48 -5.11 -14.37 -20.17
C ASP A 48 -5.05 -14.06 -18.68
N SER A 49 -6.22 -14.02 -18.05
CA SER A 49 -6.37 -13.80 -16.61
C SER A 49 -5.80 -14.95 -15.75
N GLN A 50 -5.43 -16.08 -16.36
CA GLN A 50 -4.98 -17.28 -15.64
C GLN A 50 -3.46 -17.33 -15.40
N SER A 51 -2.69 -16.34 -15.88
CA SER A 51 -1.25 -16.28 -15.58
C SER A 51 -0.98 -16.15 -14.08
N SER A 52 0.08 -16.80 -13.58
CA SER A 52 0.43 -16.78 -12.14
C SER A 52 0.66 -15.37 -11.62
N LEU A 53 1.22 -14.47 -12.46
CA LEU A 53 1.40 -13.06 -12.13
C LEU A 53 0.06 -12.34 -11.95
N MET A 54 -0.90 -12.58 -12.85
CA MET A 54 -2.21 -11.93 -12.75
C MET A 54 -3.00 -12.42 -11.52
N ARG A 55 -2.90 -13.71 -11.18
CA ARG A 55 -3.47 -14.24 -9.93
C ARG A 55 -2.86 -13.59 -8.69
N PHE A 56 -1.53 -13.51 -8.64
CA PHE A 56 -0.82 -12.86 -7.54
C PHE A 56 -1.25 -11.38 -7.40
N LEU A 57 -1.26 -10.63 -8.51
CA LEU A 57 -1.71 -9.25 -8.51
C LEU A 57 -3.17 -9.12 -8.09
N PHE A 58 -4.05 -10.04 -8.52
CA PHE A 58 -5.43 -10.09 -8.08
C PHE A 58 -5.49 -10.28 -6.56
N ASP A 59 -4.92 -11.36 -6.04
CA ASP A 59 -5.01 -11.74 -4.61
C ASP A 59 -4.49 -10.65 -3.68
N VAL A 60 -3.38 -9.98 -4.04
CA VAL A 60 -2.78 -8.92 -3.23
C VAL A 60 -3.61 -7.63 -3.25
N THR A 61 -4.24 -7.30 -4.38
CA THR A 61 -4.93 -6.01 -4.55
C THR A 61 -6.44 -6.10 -4.30
N GLU A 62 -7.02 -7.29 -4.38
CA GLU A 62 -8.45 -7.53 -4.23
C GLU A 62 -9.04 -7.09 -2.88
N PRO A 63 -8.36 -7.28 -1.71
CA PRO A 63 -8.88 -6.78 -0.44
C PRO A 63 -9.11 -5.26 -0.41
N ILE A 64 -8.37 -4.50 -1.23
CA ILE A 64 -8.48 -3.05 -1.35
C ILE A 64 -9.49 -2.66 -2.44
N LEU A 65 -9.46 -3.35 -3.59
CA LEU A 65 -10.29 -3.03 -4.74
C LEU A 65 -11.74 -3.52 -4.60
N ALA A 66 -11.97 -4.68 -3.98
CA ALA A 66 -13.32 -5.26 -3.85
C ALA A 66 -14.30 -4.38 -3.06
N PRO A 67 -13.93 -3.77 -1.91
CA PRO A 67 -14.80 -2.83 -1.22
C PRO A 67 -15.11 -1.59 -2.07
N LEU A 68 -14.11 -1.04 -2.78
CA LEU A 68 -14.28 0.15 -3.61
C LEU A 68 -15.26 -0.08 -4.76
N ARG A 69 -15.25 -1.27 -5.37
CA ARG A 69 -16.20 -1.65 -6.43
C ARG A 69 -17.65 -1.70 -5.98
N ARG A 70 -17.91 -1.81 -4.67
CA ARG A 70 -19.29 -1.73 -4.15
C ARG A 70 -19.85 -0.30 -4.19
N PHE A 71 -18.98 0.70 -4.19
CA PHE A 71 -19.36 2.11 -4.18
C PHE A 71 -19.30 2.76 -5.56
N ILE A 72 -18.53 2.18 -6.49
CA ILE A 72 -18.40 2.68 -7.86
C ILE A 72 -19.41 1.93 -8.74
N PRO A 73 -20.48 2.56 -9.23
CA PRO A 73 -21.39 1.91 -10.17
C PRO A 73 -20.60 1.48 -11.42
N SER A 74 -20.67 0.20 -11.76
CA SER A 74 -19.98 -0.44 -12.89
C SER A 74 -20.60 -0.06 -14.25
N GLY A 75 -20.89 1.22 -14.47
CA GLY A 75 -21.74 1.70 -15.56
C GLY A 75 -21.08 1.77 -16.94
N MET A 76 -19.76 1.57 -17.06
CA MET A 76 -19.03 1.76 -18.32
C MET A 76 -18.19 0.56 -18.77
N GLY A 77 -18.25 -0.61 -18.12
CA GLY A 77 -17.29 -1.72 -18.36
C GLY A 77 -15.84 -1.42 -17.93
N VAL A 78 -15.60 -0.15 -17.59
CA VAL A 78 -14.50 0.53 -16.91
C VAL A 78 -14.28 0.19 -15.42
N ASP A 79 -13.32 -0.63 -14.99
CA ASP A 79 -12.99 -0.71 -13.56
C ASP A 79 -12.14 0.50 -13.14
N PHE A 80 -12.78 1.53 -12.58
CA PHE A 80 -12.12 2.74 -12.05
C PHE A 80 -11.62 2.58 -10.60
N SER A 81 -11.89 1.44 -9.94
CA SER A 81 -11.43 1.20 -8.57
C SER A 81 -9.91 1.33 -8.38
N PRO A 82 -9.03 0.99 -9.35
CA PRO A 82 -7.59 1.18 -9.20
C PRO A 82 -7.19 2.65 -9.00
N MET A 83 -7.81 3.60 -9.73
CA MET A 83 -7.51 5.02 -9.58
C MET A 83 -7.88 5.53 -8.19
N ILE A 84 -9.06 5.15 -7.69
CA ILE A 84 -9.52 5.55 -6.37
C ILE A 84 -8.64 4.92 -5.28
N ALA A 85 -8.29 3.64 -5.42
CA ALA A 85 -7.39 2.97 -4.48
C ALA A 85 -6.02 3.64 -4.42
N ILE A 86 -5.42 3.96 -5.57
CA ILE A 86 -4.13 4.65 -5.64
C ILE A 86 -4.22 6.02 -4.96
N LEU A 87 -5.29 6.79 -5.21
CA LEU A 87 -5.50 8.09 -4.56
C LEU A 87 -5.60 7.96 -3.03
N ILE A 88 -6.38 7.00 -2.52
CA ILE A 88 -6.54 6.74 -1.08
C ILE A 88 -5.20 6.34 -0.46
N LEU A 89 -4.46 5.45 -1.12
CA LEU A 89 -3.15 5.01 -0.64
C LEU A 89 -2.13 6.14 -0.66
N PHE A 90 -2.12 7.00 -1.68
CA PHE A 90 -1.27 8.20 -1.68
C PHE A 90 -1.63 9.14 -0.52
N LEU A 91 -2.92 9.37 -0.25
CA LEU A 91 -3.32 10.18 0.90
C LEU A 91 -2.83 9.54 2.21
N PHE A 92 -2.96 8.22 2.34
CA PHE A 92 -2.47 7.48 3.49
C PHE A 92 -0.94 7.60 3.68
N VAL A 93 -0.17 7.50 2.59
CA VAL A 93 1.29 7.73 2.62
C VAL A 93 1.64 9.15 3.03
N ASN A 94 0.94 10.16 2.51
CA ASN A 94 1.18 11.55 2.89
C ASN A 94 0.91 11.79 4.38
N LEU A 95 -0.16 11.19 4.92
CA LEU A 95 -0.48 11.25 6.35
C LEU A 95 0.53 10.48 7.21
N LEU A 96 1.08 9.37 6.71
CA LEU A 96 2.17 8.68 7.39
C LEU A 96 3.44 9.52 7.40
N GLY A 97 3.74 10.22 6.30
CA GLY A 97 4.96 11.03 6.11
C GLY A 97 4.99 12.36 6.85
N THR A 98 3.95 12.73 7.60
CA THR A 98 3.98 13.90 8.48
C THR A 98 4.73 13.56 9.77
N SER A 99 6.06 13.65 9.73
CA SER A 99 6.95 13.68 10.89
C SER A 99 7.77 14.96 10.90
#